data_AF-A0A7C1ZK90-F1
#
_entry.id   AF-A0A7C1ZK90-F1
#
_cell.length_a   1.000
_cell.length_b   1.000
_cell.length_c   1.000
_cell.angle_alpha   90.00
_cell.angle_beta   90.00
_cell.angle_gamma   90.00
#
_symmetry.space_group_name_H-M   'P 1'
#
loop_
_entity.id
_entity.type
_entity.pdbx_description
1 polymer ?
#
loop_
_entity_poly.entity_id
_entity_poly.type
_entity_poly.pdbx_seq_one_letter_code
_entity_poly.pdbx_strand_id
1 'polypeptide(L)'
;MGTRYTLEQAQQIFIDKRATPLFTEYKNRNQKLEFRCKCGNLHSMRFSNILSGNSIPQCLKCSNTLKANRKEKVPIDVVKQKFEKYGSTLISLNYQNNSQDLEFLCKCGKLAYMRYSNIQQGRTPRCRECQLKFSYPKGSNHYKWNPNISDEEREIRNRGNAFYRWANEIRKQAKYTCIITGKRGRYLVAHHLYNWADYPDKRYDLSNGVCISKKLHDEFHRIYGKGNNTPEQFYVFMELKQKESEAA
;
A
#
# COMPACT_ATOMS: atom_id res chain seq x y z
N MET A 1 -7.97 19.29 -1.25
CA MET A 1 -7.98 20.50 -2.10
C MET A 1 -6.84 20.37 -3.10
N GLY A 2 -7.11 20.47 -4.41
CA GLY A 2 -6.06 20.41 -5.42
C GLY A 2 -5.37 21.77 -5.56
N THR A 3 -4.04 21.80 -5.61
CA THR A 3 -3.25 23.02 -5.84
C THR A 3 -3.73 23.75 -7.11
N ARG A 4 -4.15 25.00 -6.98
CA ARG A 4 -4.43 25.85 -8.16
C ARG A 4 -3.12 26.46 -8.64
N TYR A 5 -2.93 26.52 -9.94
CA TYR A 5 -1.74 27.11 -10.58
C TYR A 5 -2.15 28.37 -11.32
N THR A 6 -1.30 29.40 -11.31
CA THR A 6 -1.45 30.58 -12.17
C THR A 6 -0.90 30.30 -13.57
N LEU A 7 -1.13 31.23 -14.52
CA LEU A 7 -0.55 31.15 -15.86
C LEU A 7 0.97 31.12 -15.82
N GLU A 8 1.57 31.98 -15.02
CA GLU A 8 3.03 32.14 -14.87
C GLU A 8 3.63 30.88 -14.26
N GLN A 9 2.98 30.31 -13.23
CA GLN A 9 3.39 29.04 -12.64
C GLN A 9 3.30 27.90 -13.66
N ALA A 10 2.24 27.86 -14.47
CA ALA A 10 2.10 26.85 -15.51
C ALA A 10 3.22 26.98 -16.55
N GLN A 11 3.52 28.20 -17.02
CA GLN A 11 4.61 28.48 -17.97
C GLN A 11 5.98 28.11 -17.40
N GLN A 12 6.25 28.48 -16.15
CA GLN A 12 7.51 28.15 -15.47
C GLN A 12 7.77 26.64 -15.41
N ILE A 13 6.73 25.83 -15.17
CA ILE A 13 6.86 24.35 -15.16
C ILE A 13 7.31 23.80 -16.53
N PHE A 14 6.89 24.39 -17.65
CA PHE A 14 7.39 24.00 -18.97
C PHE A 14 8.86 24.37 -19.13
N ILE A 15 9.25 25.58 -18.69
CA ILE A 15 10.62 26.10 -18.76
C ILE A 15 11.57 25.24 -17.93
N ASP A 16 11.21 24.92 -16.68
CA ASP A 16 12.00 24.07 -15.77
C ASP A 16 12.22 22.67 -16.37
N LYS A 17 11.25 22.19 -17.16
CA LYS A 17 11.31 20.92 -17.89
C LYS A 17 11.89 21.05 -19.30
N ARG A 18 12.54 22.17 -19.63
CA ARG A 18 13.24 22.46 -20.90
C ARG A 18 12.32 22.46 -22.13
N ALA A 19 11.11 22.98 -21.99
CA ALA A 19 10.17 23.24 -23.08
C ALA A 19 9.74 24.72 -23.07
N THR A 20 9.52 25.30 -24.25
CA THR A 20 9.07 26.69 -24.37
C THR A 20 7.55 26.73 -24.43
N PRO A 21 6.84 27.30 -23.45
CA PRO A 21 5.39 27.44 -23.51
C PRO A 21 4.98 28.40 -24.64
N LEU A 22 3.90 28.09 -25.36
CA LEU A 22 3.37 28.93 -26.45
C LEU A 22 1.94 29.43 -26.17
N PHE A 23 1.38 29.09 -25.02
CA PHE A 23 0.05 29.52 -24.60
C PHE A 23 0.11 30.83 -23.80
N THR A 24 -0.87 31.69 -24.02
CA THR A 24 -1.07 32.97 -23.32
C THR A 24 -2.19 32.91 -22.28
N GLU A 25 -2.95 31.81 -22.22
CA GLU A 25 -4.06 31.62 -21.27
C GLU A 25 -4.03 30.23 -20.62
N TYR A 26 -4.38 30.18 -19.33
CA TYR A 26 -4.51 28.94 -18.57
C TYR A 26 -5.77 28.94 -17.70
N LYS A 27 -6.66 27.98 -17.94
CA LYS A 27 -7.98 27.85 -17.29
C LYS A 27 -7.98 26.79 -16.20
N ASN A 28 -7.46 25.59 -16.50
CA ASN A 28 -7.46 24.47 -15.57
C ASN A 28 -6.50 23.34 -15.99
N ARG A 29 -6.30 22.38 -15.09
CA ARG A 29 -5.37 21.26 -15.26
C ARG A 29 -5.70 20.32 -16.44
N ASN A 30 -6.94 20.31 -16.92
CA ASN A 30 -7.35 19.44 -18.03
C ASN A 30 -7.16 20.09 -19.41
N GLN A 31 -6.83 21.39 -19.45
CA GLN A 31 -6.54 22.10 -20.68
C GLN A 31 -5.29 21.52 -21.37
N LYS A 32 -5.38 21.35 -22.70
CA LYS A 32 -4.21 21.09 -23.54
C LYS A 32 -3.46 22.40 -23.76
N LEU A 33 -2.17 22.39 -23.46
CA LEU A 33 -1.29 23.55 -23.59
C LEU A 33 -0.24 23.28 -24.67
N GLU A 34 -0.05 24.24 -25.55
CA GLU A 34 0.91 24.16 -26.65
C GLU A 34 2.31 24.61 -26.21
N PHE A 35 3.34 23.93 -26.70
CA PHE A 35 4.71 24.22 -26.35
C PHE A 35 5.66 23.81 -27.48
N ARG A 36 6.84 24.41 -27.50
CA ARG A 36 7.98 24.01 -28.32
C ARG A 36 8.86 23.06 -27.53
N CYS A 37 9.04 21.85 -28.05
CA CYS A 37 10.00 20.88 -27.51
C CYS A 37 11.43 21.40 -27.67
N LYS A 38 12.38 20.94 -26.84
CA LYS A 38 13.82 21.23 -26.98
C LYS A 38 14.41 21.02 -28.38
N CYS A 39 13.81 20.13 -29.19
CA CYS A 39 14.24 19.88 -30.56
C CYS A 39 13.68 20.88 -31.59
N GLY A 40 12.90 21.88 -31.16
CA GLY A 40 12.25 22.86 -32.02
C GLY A 40 10.83 22.49 -32.47
N ASN A 41 10.44 21.23 -32.39
CA ASN A 41 9.10 20.79 -32.83
C ASN A 41 7.99 21.24 -31.89
N LEU A 42 6.86 21.63 -32.46
CA LEU A 42 5.64 21.97 -31.74
C LEU A 42 4.92 20.71 -31.23
N HIS A 43 4.34 20.80 -30.04
CA HIS A 43 3.46 19.76 -29.51
C HIS A 43 2.48 20.33 -28.48
N SER A 44 1.50 19.53 -28.06
CA SER A 44 0.55 19.90 -27.02
C SER A 44 0.23 18.73 -26.09
N MET A 45 -0.01 19.03 -24.82
CA MET A 45 -0.45 18.03 -23.84
C MET A 45 -1.26 18.63 -22.71
N ARG A 46 -2.03 17.80 -22.01
CA ARG A 46 -2.80 18.24 -20.84
C ARG A 46 -1.86 18.66 -19.72
N PHE A 47 -2.16 19.76 -19.05
CA PHE A 47 -1.34 20.24 -17.94
C PHE A 47 -1.25 19.23 -16.78
N SER A 48 -2.33 18.49 -16.51
CA SER A 48 -2.35 17.39 -15.54
C SER A 48 -1.29 16.30 -15.82
N ASN A 49 -0.98 16.03 -17.09
CA ASN A 49 0.07 15.08 -17.45
C ASN A 49 1.46 15.64 -17.12
N ILE A 50 1.69 16.94 -17.29
CA ILE A 50 2.96 17.61 -16.96
C ILE A 50 3.26 17.57 -15.47
N LEU A 51 2.21 17.70 -14.64
CA LEU A 51 2.31 17.67 -13.19
C LEU A 51 2.71 16.29 -12.63
N SER A 52 2.59 15.21 -13.42
CA SER A 52 3.10 13.89 -13.02
C SER A 52 4.64 13.90 -13.07
N GLY A 53 5.30 13.53 -11.97
CA GLY A 53 6.74 13.73 -11.76
C GLY A 53 7.66 13.16 -12.86
N ASN A 54 7.22 12.12 -13.55
CA ASN A 54 7.99 11.46 -14.61
C ASN A 54 7.74 11.99 -16.03
N SER A 55 6.83 12.95 -16.19
CA SER A 55 6.43 13.46 -17.51
C SER A 55 7.39 14.54 -18.00
N ILE A 56 7.79 14.42 -19.27
CA ILE A 56 8.68 15.33 -19.98
C ILE A 56 7.87 15.97 -21.12
N PRO A 57 7.72 17.31 -21.16
CA PRO A 57 7.09 18.03 -22.27
C PRO A 57 7.98 17.93 -23.51
N GLN A 58 7.68 16.98 -24.39
CA GLN A 58 8.42 16.79 -25.63
C GLN A 58 7.53 16.28 -26.75
N CYS A 59 7.96 16.46 -27.99
CA CYS A 59 7.24 15.99 -29.17
C CYS A 59 7.23 14.45 -29.25
N LEU A 60 6.33 13.90 -30.07
CA LEU A 60 6.20 12.46 -30.29
C LEU A 60 7.53 11.82 -30.75
N LYS A 61 8.29 12.51 -31.62
CA LYS A 61 9.61 12.03 -32.10
C LYS A 61 10.57 11.82 -30.93
N CYS A 62 10.81 12.85 -30.10
CA CYS A 62 11.70 12.74 -28.94
C CYS A 62 11.20 11.71 -27.91
N SER A 63 9.87 11.61 -27.73
CA SER A 63 9.26 10.59 -26.87
C SER A 63 9.54 9.18 -27.35
N ASN A 64 9.40 8.93 -28.65
CA ASN A 64 9.66 7.63 -29.25
C ASN A 64 11.16 7.29 -29.23
N THR A 65 12.05 8.26 -29.47
CA THR A 65 13.50 8.06 -29.33
C THR A 65 13.90 7.68 -27.89
N LEU A 66 13.40 8.39 -26.87
CA LEU A 66 13.68 8.02 -25.48
C LEU A 66 13.13 6.64 -25.12
N LYS A 67 11.95 6.28 -25.63
CA LYS A 67 11.38 4.94 -25.44
C LYS A 67 12.20 3.86 -26.14
N ALA A 68 12.75 4.13 -27.32
CA ALA A 68 13.63 3.21 -28.03
C ALA A 68 14.93 2.98 -27.25
N ASN A 69 15.55 4.03 -26.72
CA ASN A 69 16.77 3.91 -25.91
C ASN A 69 16.54 3.14 -24.61
N ARG A 70 15.39 3.31 -23.94
CA ARG A 70 15.02 2.49 -22.75
C ARG A 70 14.72 1.02 -23.07
N LYS A 71 14.50 0.68 -24.34
CA LYS A 71 14.20 -0.67 -24.80
C LYS A 71 15.45 -1.48 -25.17
N GLU A 72 16.66 -0.96 -24.94
CA GLU A 72 17.87 -1.78 -25.11
C GLU A 72 17.68 -3.11 -24.39
N LYS A 73 17.69 -4.19 -25.18
CA LYS A 73 17.48 -5.53 -24.68
C LYS A 73 18.66 -5.85 -23.76
N VAL A 74 18.35 -6.29 -22.54
CA VAL A 74 19.39 -6.81 -21.65
C VAL A 74 20.09 -7.98 -22.37
N PRO A 75 21.42 -7.94 -22.56
CA PRO A 75 22.14 -9.02 -23.20
C PRO A 75 21.96 -10.32 -22.43
N ILE A 76 21.86 -11.45 -23.14
CA ILE A 76 21.64 -12.76 -22.51
C ILE A 76 22.75 -13.12 -21.50
N ASP A 77 23.98 -12.68 -21.74
CA ASP A 77 25.09 -12.91 -20.80
C ASP A 77 24.87 -12.25 -19.45
N VAL A 78 24.28 -11.04 -19.44
CA VAL A 78 23.89 -10.35 -18.20
C VAL A 78 22.79 -11.13 -17.48
N VAL A 79 21.82 -11.67 -18.23
CA VAL A 79 20.77 -12.52 -17.67
C VAL A 79 21.40 -13.77 -17.04
N LYS A 80 22.30 -14.45 -17.75
CA LYS A 80 23.02 -15.65 -17.29
C LYS A 80 23.77 -15.41 -15.98
N GLN A 81 24.56 -14.33 -15.90
CA GLN A 81 25.27 -13.95 -14.67
C GLN A 81 24.32 -13.75 -13.47
N LYS A 82 23.10 -13.25 -13.70
CA LYS A 82 22.11 -13.11 -12.62
C LYS A 82 21.62 -14.46 -12.10
N PHE A 83 21.45 -15.47 -12.95
CA PHE A 83 21.12 -16.83 -12.49
C PHE A 83 22.29 -17.44 -11.70
N GLU A 84 23.50 -17.32 -12.23
CA GLU A 84 24.73 -17.88 -11.64
C GLU A 84 25.03 -17.29 -10.26
N LYS A 85 24.76 -15.99 -10.05
CA LYS A 85 24.87 -15.33 -8.74
C LYS A 85 24.12 -16.07 -7.62
N TYR A 86 23.03 -16.76 -7.95
CA TYR A 86 22.22 -17.50 -6.97
C TYR A 86 22.46 -19.01 -7.00
N GLY A 87 23.50 -19.46 -7.72
CA GLY A 87 23.83 -20.87 -7.91
C GLY A 87 22.89 -21.60 -8.85
N SER A 88 22.17 -20.88 -9.72
CA SER A 88 21.28 -21.46 -10.72
C SER A 88 21.87 -21.28 -12.11
N THR A 89 21.63 -22.20 -13.03
CA THR A 89 22.20 -22.20 -14.38
C THR A 89 21.09 -21.97 -15.40
N LEU A 90 21.18 -20.89 -16.19
CA LEU A 90 20.24 -20.61 -17.26
C LEU A 90 20.40 -21.65 -18.39
N ILE A 91 19.28 -22.27 -18.79
CA ILE A 91 19.22 -23.24 -19.91
C ILE A 91 18.69 -22.58 -21.19
N SER A 92 17.73 -21.67 -21.06
CA SER A 92 17.20 -20.94 -22.22
C SER A 92 18.28 -20.15 -22.96
N LEU A 93 18.50 -20.50 -24.23
CA LEU A 93 19.48 -19.85 -25.10
C LEU A 93 18.93 -18.62 -25.85
N ASN A 94 17.60 -18.52 -25.97
CA ASN A 94 16.93 -17.47 -26.72
C ASN A 94 16.15 -16.54 -25.79
N TYR A 95 16.77 -15.44 -25.36
CA TYR A 95 16.15 -14.40 -24.53
C TYR A 95 15.60 -13.24 -25.39
N GLN A 96 14.28 -13.08 -25.42
CA GLN A 96 13.62 -12.06 -26.23
C GLN A 96 13.27 -10.81 -25.43
N ASN A 97 12.75 -10.98 -24.21
CA ASN A 97 12.29 -9.91 -23.34
C ASN A 97 12.13 -10.40 -21.88
N ASN A 98 11.95 -9.45 -20.95
CA ASN A 98 11.92 -9.77 -19.51
C ASN A 98 10.62 -10.40 -18.99
N SER A 99 9.61 -10.54 -19.85
CA SER A 99 8.35 -11.21 -19.55
C SER A 99 8.32 -12.66 -20.03
N GLN A 100 9.31 -13.08 -20.82
CA GLN A 100 9.48 -14.46 -21.24
C GLN A 100 9.82 -15.35 -20.03
N ASP A 101 9.20 -16.53 -19.96
CA ASP A 101 9.59 -17.57 -19.02
C ASP A 101 10.89 -18.22 -19.49
N LEU A 102 11.90 -18.17 -18.63
CA LEU A 102 13.22 -18.74 -18.86
C LEU A 102 13.38 -20.01 -18.06
N GLU A 103 13.79 -21.07 -18.75
CA GLU A 103 14.17 -22.35 -18.18
C GLU A 103 15.56 -22.28 -17.57
N PHE A 104 15.70 -22.80 -16.36
CA PHE A 104 16.96 -22.84 -15.63
C PHE A 104 17.04 -24.07 -14.73
N LEU A 105 18.27 -24.50 -14.47
CA LEU A 105 18.60 -25.49 -13.46
C LEU A 105 18.79 -24.79 -12.12
N CYS A 106 17.95 -25.10 -11.12
CA CYS A 106 18.12 -24.59 -9.76
C CYS A 106 19.40 -25.18 -9.13
N LYS A 107 19.98 -24.50 -8.13
CA LYS A 107 21.08 -25.02 -7.29
C LYS A 107 20.89 -26.47 -6.79
N CYS A 108 19.64 -26.92 -6.59
CA CYS A 108 19.35 -28.29 -6.16
C CYS A 108 19.33 -29.33 -7.29
N GLY A 109 19.63 -28.94 -8.53
CA GLY A 109 19.59 -29.80 -9.72
C GLY A 109 18.21 -29.97 -10.36
N LYS A 110 17.16 -29.31 -9.85
CA LYS A 110 15.81 -29.37 -10.45
C LYS A 110 15.61 -28.29 -11.52
N LEU A 111 15.05 -28.69 -12.65
CA LEU A 111 14.57 -27.77 -13.68
C LEU A 111 13.42 -26.91 -13.17
N ALA A 112 13.41 -25.65 -13.56
CA ALA A 112 12.41 -24.67 -13.18
C ALA A 112 12.30 -23.56 -14.24
N TYR A 113 11.23 -22.77 -14.12
CA TYR A 113 10.94 -21.66 -15.03
C TYR A 113 10.71 -20.37 -14.23
N MET A 114 11.20 -19.25 -14.76
CA MET A 114 10.83 -17.93 -14.25
C MET A 114 11.08 -16.82 -15.26
N ARG A 115 10.37 -15.70 -15.10
CA ARG A 115 10.61 -14.48 -15.85
C ARG A 115 11.84 -13.73 -15.35
N TYR A 116 12.60 -13.11 -16.25
CA TYR A 116 13.71 -12.24 -15.85
C TYR A 116 13.24 -11.03 -15.03
N SER A 117 12.06 -10.49 -15.32
CA SER A 117 11.44 -9.42 -14.53
C SER A 117 11.25 -9.78 -13.05
N ASN A 118 11.04 -11.05 -12.72
CA ASN A 118 10.98 -11.50 -11.32
C ASN A 118 12.34 -11.35 -10.62
N ILE A 119 13.42 -11.66 -11.32
CA ILE A 119 14.79 -11.47 -10.81
C ILE A 119 15.09 -9.99 -10.62
N GLN A 120 14.66 -9.14 -11.56
CA GLN A 120 14.80 -7.68 -11.46
C GLN A 120 14.02 -7.11 -10.25
N GLN A 121 12.89 -7.73 -9.88
CA GLN A 121 12.11 -7.39 -8.68
C GLN A 121 12.67 -8.00 -7.38
N GLY A 122 13.85 -8.63 -7.43
CA GLY A 122 14.53 -9.20 -6.26
C GLY A 122 14.14 -10.64 -5.91
N ARG A 123 13.37 -11.34 -6.76
CA ARG A 123 13.10 -12.76 -6.53
C ARG A 123 14.32 -13.61 -6.87
N THR A 124 14.57 -14.63 -6.07
CA THR A 124 15.68 -15.56 -6.28
C THR A 124 15.28 -16.65 -7.29
N PRO A 125 16.12 -16.98 -8.28
CA PRO A 125 15.86 -18.05 -9.24
C PRO A 125 16.01 -19.42 -8.60
N ARG A 126 14.92 -19.93 -8.02
CA ARG A 126 14.87 -21.25 -7.38
C ARG A 126 13.67 -22.04 -7.87
N CYS A 127 13.80 -23.37 -7.88
CA CYS A 127 12.64 -24.24 -8.07
C CYS A 127 11.63 -24.06 -6.93
N ARG A 128 10.38 -24.48 -7.15
CA ARG A 128 9.28 -24.31 -6.18
C ARG A 128 9.62 -24.87 -4.80
N GLU A 129 10.22 -26.05 -4.72
CA GLU A 129 10.60 -26.67 -3.44
C GLU A 129 11.67 -25.88 -2.70
N CYS A 130 12.73 -25.47 -3.42
CA CYS A 130 13.76 -24.61 -2.84
C CYS A 130 13.18 -23.25 -2.45
N GLN A 131 12.16 -22.72 -3.13
CA GLN A 131 11.50 -21.49 -2.72
C GLN A 131 10.69 -21.68 -1.42
N LEU A 132 10.01 -22.82 -1.26
CA LEU A 132 9.22 -23.14 -0.07
C LEU A 132 10.08 -23.28 1.19
N LYS A 133 11.30 -23.84 1.08
CA LYS A 133 12.23 -23.97 2.22
C LYS A 133 12.64 -22.63 2.85
N PHE A 134 12.58 -21.53 2.11
CA PHE A 134 12.92 -20.18 2.58
C PHE A 134 11.68 -19.31 2.77
N SER A 135 10.48 -19.89 2.60
CA SER A 135 9.25 -19.18 2.94
C SER A 135 9.18 -19.04 4.45
N TYR A 136 8.77 -17.86 4.92
CA TYR A 136 8.52 -17.65 6.35
C TYR A 136 7.59 -18.76 6.86
N PRO A 137 7.91 -19.39 8.01
CA PRO A 137 7.07 -20.45 8.54
C PRO A 137 5.65 -19.94 8.79
N LYS A 138 4.64 -20.70 8.38
CA LYS A 138 3.21 -20.36 8.53
C LYS A 138 2.48 -21.50 9.21
N GLY A 139 1.33 -21.19 9.81
CA GLY A 139 0.50 -22.19 10.49
C GLY A 139 1.30 -22.94 11.55
N SER A 140 1.21 -24.26 11.56
CA SER A 140 1.91 -25.16 12.47
C SER A 140 3.44 -25.03 12.46
N ASN A 141 4.03 -24.51 11.38
CA ASN A 141 5.47 -24.31 11.29
C ASN A 141 5.94 -22.99 11.94
N HIS A 142 5.04 -22.06 12.27
CA HIS A 142 5.40 -20.77 12.86
C HIS A 142 5.77 -20.92 14.34
N TYR A 143 6.85 -20.29 14.81
CA TYR A 143 7.34 -20.42 16.19
C TYR A 143 6.35 -19.98 17.28
N LYS A 144 5.37 -19.12 16.94
CA LYS A 144 4.24 -18.74 17.82
C LYS A 144 3.01 -19.65 17.70
N TRP A 145 3.09 -20.73 16.93
CA TRP A 145 2.00 -21.69 16.84
C TRP A 145 1.85 -22.41 18.17
N ASN A 146 0.71 -22.22 18.82
CA ASN A 146 0.36 -22.99 20.01
C ASN A 146 -0.42 -24.23 19.55
N PRO A 147 0.08 -25.46 19.69
CA PRO A 147 -0.66 -26.67 19.30
C PRO A 147 -1.84 -26.99 20.24
N ASN A 148 -1.88 -26.41 21.45
CA ASN A 148 -2.85 -26.74 22.50
C ASN A 148 -4.16 -25.93 22.42
N ILE A 149 -4.41 -25.20 21.34
CA ILE A 149 -5.68 -24.49 21.11
C ILE A 149 -6.43 -25.17 19.96
N SER A 150 -7.75 -25.28 20.11
CA SER A 150 -8.62 -25.88 19.10
C SER A 150 -8.69 -25.01 17.85
N ASP A 151 -9.16 -25.58 16.74
CA ASP A 151 -9.32 -24.83 15.49
C ASP A 151 -10.41 -23.76 15.62
N GLU A 152 -11.43 -23.99 16.44
CA GLU A 152 -12.44 -22.98 16.79
C GLU A 152 -11.76 -21.80 17.51
N GLU A 153 -10.93 -22.05 18.53
CA GLU A 153 -10.21 -21.00 19.25
C GLU A 153 -9.21 -20.26 18.35
N ARG A 154 -8.59 -20.93 17.37
CA ARG A 154 -7.75 -20.26 16.35
C ARG A 154 -8.57 -19.34 15.47
N GLU A 155 -9.74 -19.78 15.01
CA GLU A 155 -10.62 -18.97 14.16
C GLU A 155 -11.12 -17.73 14.92
N ILE A 156 -11.45 -17.89 16.20
CA ILE A 156 -11.81 -16.79 17.11
C ILE A 156 -10.67 -15.77 17.23
N ARG A 157 -9.42 -16.23 17.34
CA ARG A 157 -8.23 -15.35 17.40
C ARG A 157 -7.90 -14.73 16.05
N ASN A 158 -8.22 -15.43 14.95
CA ASN A 158 -7.97 -15.00 13.59
C ASN A 158 -9.08 -14.06 13.10
N ARG A 159 -9.14 -12.87 13.69
CA ARG A 159 -10.19 -11.86 13.44
C ARG A 159 -10.32 -11.46 11.96
N GLY A 160 -9.23 -11.62 11.20
CA GLY A 160 -9.19 -11.47 9.75
C GLY A 160 -9.77 -10.15 9.23
N ASN A 161 -10.30 -10.21 8.00
CA ASN A 161 -10.89 -9.04 7.34
C ASN A 161 -12.20 -8.58 7.97
N ALA A 162 -12.93 -9.46 8.67
CA ALA A 162 -14.21 -9.14 9.29
C ALA A 162 -14.07 -8.07 10.37
N PHE A 163 -13.06 -8.21 11.26
CA PHE A 163 -12.78 -7.20 12.28
C PHE A 163 -12.37 -5.85 11.68
N TYR A 164 -11.56 -5.84 10.64
CA TYR A 164 -11.19 -4.60 9.95
C TYR A 164 -12.41 -3.89 9.36
N ARG A 165 -13.36 -4.65 8.78
CA ARG A 165 -14.62 -4.09 8.25
C ARG A 165 -15.46 -3.49 9.36
N TRP A 166 -15.74 -4.26 10.42
CA TRP A 166 -16.50 -3.78 11.58
C TRP A 166 -15.88 -2.51 12.17
N ALA A 167 -14.58 -2.52 12.45
CA ALA A 167 -13.90 -1.37 13.04
C ALA A 167 -13.93 -0.13 12.12
N ASN A 168 -13.94 -0.32 10.79
CA ASN A 168 -14.09 0.77 9.85
C ASN A 168 -15.52 1.34 9.84
N GLU A 169 -16.55 0.49 9.92
CA GLU A 169 -17.94 0.94 9.99
C GLU A 169 -18.22 1.73 11.28
N ILE A 170 -17.72 1.29 12.44
CA ILE A 170 -17.81 2.05 13.69
C ILE A 170 -17.21 3.46 13.53
N ARG A 171 -16.02 3.57 12.94
CA ARG A 171 -15.38 4.88 12.70
C ARG A 171 -16.17 5.74 11.72
N LYS A 172 -16.76 5.15 10.67
CA LYS A 172 -17.58 5.87 9.70
C LYS A 172 -18.86 6.40 10.34
N GLN A 173 -19.57 5.58 11.11
CA GLN A 173 -20.78 5.98 11.85
C GLN A 173 -20.49 7.13 12.81
N ALA A 174 -19.36 7.05 13.53
CA ALA A 174 -18.90 8.11 14.42
C ALA A 174 -18.31 9.33 13.69
N LYS A 175 -18.37 9.38 12.35
CA LYS A 175 -17.75 10.42 11.52
C LYS A 175 -16.31 10.71 11.94
N TYR A 176 -15.53 9.65 12.20
CA TYR A 176 -14.14 9.72 12.65
C TYR A 176 -13.93 10.67 13.84
N THR A 177 -14.88 10.67 14.78
CA THR A 177 -14.86 11.48 16.00
C THR A 177 -14.83 10.57 17.21
N CYS A 178 -14.00 10.93 18.20
CA CYS A 178 -13.98 10.25 19.49
C CYS A 178 -15.23 10.65 20.30
N ILE A 179 -16.05 9.68 20.72
CA ILE A 179 -17.29 9.94 21.45
C ILE A 179 -17.06 10.64 22.81
N ILE A 180 -15.93 10.37 23.46
CA ILE A 180 -15.61 10.96 24.77
C ILE A 180 -15.17 12.41 24.62
N THR A 181 -14.25 12.70 23.68
CA THR A 181 -13.60 14.02 23.60
C THR A 181 -14.21 14.97 22.57
N GLY A 182 -15.11 14.49 21.70
CA GLY A 182 -15.62 15.24 20.55
C GLY A 182 -14.60 15.55 19.44
N LYS A 183 -13.32 15.20 19.63
CA LYS A 183 -12.25 15.48 18.67
C LYS A 183 -12.26 14.51 17.49
N ARG A 184 -12.30 15.07 16.28
CA ARG A 184 -12.09 14.34 15.02
C ARG A 184 -10.60 14.08 14.80
N GLY A 185 -10.20 12.88 14.37
CA GLY A 185 -8.78 12.59 14.22
C GLY A 185 -8.43 11.25 13.55
N ARG A 186 -7.12 11.05 13.37
CA ARG A 186 -6.57 9.86 12.70
C ARG A 186 -6.30 8.69 13.66
N TYR A 187 -6.05 8.97 14.93
CA TYR A 187 -5.68 7.97 15.94
C TYR A 187 -6.90 7.47 16.74
N LEU A 188 -7.88 6.94 16.00
CA LEU A 188 -9.13 6.42 16.54
C LEU A 188 -9.21 4.90 16.41
N VAL A 189 -9.82 4.27 17.40
CA VAL A 189 -10.05 2.84 17.46
C VAL A 189 -11.53 2.56 17.71
N ALA A 190 -12.00 1.45 17.15
CA ALA A 190 -13.28 0.88 17.53
C ALA A 190 -13.07 0.07 18.81
N HIS A 191 -13.81 0.42 19.85
CA HIS A 191 -13.82 -0.25 21.13
C HIS A 191 -15.11 -1.07 21.25
N HIS A 192 -14.99 -2.30 21.73
CA HIS A 192 -16.11 -3.16 22.03
C HIS A 192 -16.68 -2.84 23.42
N LEU A 193 -17.99 -2.62 23.55
CA LEU A 193 -18.64 -2.38 24.85
C LEU A 193 -18.75 -3.68 25.66
N TYR A 194 -19.28 -4.73 25.04
CA TYR A 194 -19.19 -6.12 25.46
C TYR A 194 -17.94 -6.74 24.87
N ASN A 195 -17.07 -7.28 25.72
CA ASN A 195 -15.76 -7.76 25.30
C ASN A 195 -15.82 -8.93 24.28
N TRP A 196 -14.72 -9.08 23.54
CA TRP A 196 -14.58 -10.05 22.45
C TRP A 196 -14.67 -11.52 22.89
N ALA A 197 -14.10 -11.85 24.05
CA ALA A 197 -13.95 -13.23 24.50
C ALA A 197 -15.29 -13.79 24.94
N ASP A 198 -16.04 -13.03 25.74
CA ASP A 198 -17.21 -13.52 26.45
C ASP A 198 -18.51 -13.39 25.64
N TYR A 199 -18.51 -12.59 24.56
CA TYR A 199 -19.71 -12.34 23.74
C TYR A 199 -19.47 -12.58 22.24
N PRO A 200 -19.37 -13.84 21.77
CA PRO A 200 -19.11 -14.18 20.38
C PRO A 200 -20.12 -13.57 19.39
N ASP A 201 -21.41 -13.60 19.74
CA ASP A 201 -22.50 -13.11 18.89
C ASP A 201 -22.48 -11.58 18.72
N LYS A 202 -21.77 -10.87 19.61
CA LYS A 202 -21.68 -9.39 19.60
C LYS A 202 -20.41 -8.87 18.95
N ARG A 203 -19.49 -9.73 18.50
CA ARG A 203 -18.16 -9.32 17.99
C ARG A 203 -18.21 -8.36 16.80
N TYR A 204 -19.23 -8.50 15.97
CA TYR A 204 -19.41 -7.70 14.76
C TYR A 204 -20.73 -6.92 14.75
N ASP A 205 -21.46 -6.91 15.87
CA ASP A 205 -22.61 -6.04 16.06
C ASP A 205 -22.12 -4.58 16.14
N LEU A 206 -22.71 -3.71 15.32
CA LEU A 206 -22.33 -2.29 15.29
C LEU A 206 -22.81 -1.56 16.55
N SER A 207 -23.87 -2.01 17.19
CA SER A 207 -24.33 -1.46 18.48
C SER A 207 -23.36 -1.76 19.63
N ASN A 208 -22.52 -2.78 19.47
CA ASN A 208 -21.49 -3.15 20.42
C ASN A 208 -20.18 -2.36 20.24
N GLY A 209 -20.14 -1.38 19.33
CA GLY A 209 -18.92 -0.65 18.99
C GLY A 209 -19.04 0.85 19.24
N VAL A 210 -17.99 1.43 19.82
CA VAL A 210 -17.85 2.89 19.96
C VAL A 210 -16.50 3.36 19.43
N CYS A 211 -16.47 4.57 18.89
CA CYS A 211 -15.24 5.16 18.36
C CYS A 211 -14.59 6.06 19.42
N ILE A 212 -13.40 5.71 19.86
CA ILE A 212 -12.62 6.47 20.86
C ILE A 212 -11.18 6.67 20.41
N SER A 213 -10.48 7.60 21.05
CA SER A 213 -9.04 7.77 20.83
C SER A 213 -8.25 6.56 21.33
N LYS A 214 -7.12 6.27 20.68
CA LYS A 214 -6.23 5.18 21.11
C LYS A 214 -5.78 5.34 22.57
N LYS A 215 -5.53 6.59 23.01
CA LYS A 215 -5.16 6.91 24.39
C LYS A 215 -6.25 6.49 25.39
N LEU A 216 -7.51 6.88 25.11
CA LEU A 216 -8.64 6.57 25.99
C LEU A 216 -8.98 5.08 25.99
N HIS A 217 -8.84 4.41 24.84
CA HIS A 217 -8.99 2.96 24.75
C HIS A 217 -8.00 2.23 25.66
N ASP A 218 -6.72 2.63 25.61
CA ASP A 218 -5.69 1.99 26.41
C ASP A 218 -5.83 2.33 27.90
N GLU A 219 -6.36 3.50 28.22
CA GLU A 219 -6.72 3.90 29.58
C GLU A 219 -7.89 3.11 30.14
N PHE A 220 -8.96 2.93 29.37
CA PHE A 220 -10.08 2.08 29.76
C PHE A 220 -9.60 0.68 30.14
N HIS A 221 -8.80 0.04 29.28
CA HIS A 221 -8.30 -1.31 29.55
C HIS A 221 -7.22 -1.37 30.65
N ARG A 222 -6.63 -0.23 31.04
CA ARG A 222 -5.75 -0.15 32.21
C ARG A 222 -6.55 -0.18 33.50
N ILE A 223 -7.75 0.41 33.50
CA ILE A 223 -8.64 0.49 34.67
C ILE A 223 -9.45 -0.80 34.81
N TYR A 224 -10.07 -1.27 33.73
CA TYR A 224 -11.05 -2.37 33.77
C TYR A 224 -10.52 -3.70 33.22
N GLY A 225 -9.26 -3.76 32.78
CA GLY A 225 -8.71 -4.95 32.12
C GLY A 225 -9.29 -5.16 30.71
N LYS A 226 -9.05 -6.36 30.13
CA LYS A 226 -9.43 -6.71 28.75
C LYS A 226 -10.56 -7.75 28.63
N GLY A 227 -10.96 -8.35 29.74
CA GLY A 227 -12.01 -9.38 29.81
C GLY A 227 -13.12 -8.93 30.75
N ASN A 228 -14.28 -9.58 30.68
CA ASN A 228 -15.46 -9.22 31.49
C ASN A 228 -15.89 -7.74 31.38
N ASN A 229 -15.57 -7.06 30.26
CA ASN A 229 -16.00 -5.68 30.08
C ASN A 229 -17.47 -5.60 29.67
N THR A 230 -18.17 -4.62 30.25
CA THR A 230 -19.60 -4.34 30.01
C THR A 230 -19.83 -2.87 29.60
N PRO A 231 -20.97 -2.54 28.96
CA PRO A 231 -21.31 -1.17 28.59
C PRO A 231 -21.32 -0.20 29.78
N GLU A 232 -21.75 -0.65 30.96
CA GLU A 232 -21.85 0.20 32.16
C GLU A 232 -20.48 0.72 32.59
N GLN A 233 -19.45 -0.12 32.55
CA GLN A 233 -18.06 0.31 32.81
C GLN A 233 -17.62 1.40 31.84
N PHE A 234 -17.98 1.26 30.56
CA PHE A 234 -17.66 2.25 29.55
C PHE A 234 -18.39 3.57 29.78
N TYR A 235 -19.68 3.55 30.15
CA TYR A 235 -20.44 4.77 30.43
C TYR A 235 -19.91 5.51 31.65
N VAL A 236 -19.61 4.80 32.74
CA VAL A 236 -18.95 5.39 33.92
C VAL A 236 -17.61 6.02 33.53
N PHE A 237 -16.79 5.31 32.75
CA PHE A 237 -15.52 5.85 32.26
C PHE A 237 -15.70 7.11 31.40
N MET A 238 -16.68 7.10 30.49
CA MET A 238 -16.98 8.23 29.61
C MET A 238 -17.39 9.48 30.41
N GLU A 239 -18.30 9.33 31.37
CA GLU A 239 -18.75 10.44 32.21
C GLU A 239 -17.62 11.06 33.02
N LEU A 240 -16.76 10.23 33.61
CA LEU A 240 -15.58 10.71 34.35
C LEU A 240 -14.65 11.52 33.45
N LYS A 241 -14.38 11.02 32.24
CA LYS A 241 -13.46 11.69 31.30
C LYS A 241 -14.02 12.95 30.66
N GLN A 242 -15.33 13.04 30.51
CA GLN A 242 -15.97 14.28 30.06
C GLN A 242 -15.88 15.36 31.14
N LYS A 243 -16.17 15.03 32.40
CA LYS A 243 -16.02 15.96 33.54
C LYS A 243 -14.58 16.46 33.71
N GLU A 244 -13.59 15.57 33.61
CA GLU A 244 -12.17 15.96 33.64
C GLU A 244 -11.81 16.96 32.53
N SER A 245 -12.44 16.85 31.36
CA SER A 245 -12.16 17.74 30.23
C SER A 245 -12.89 19.09 30.29
N GLU A 246 -13.95 19.20 31.08
CA GLU A 246 -14.68 20.45 31.34
C GLU A 246 -14.04 21.26 32.46
N ALA A 247 -13.34 20.59 33.38
CA ALA A 247 -12.62 21.21 34.49
C ALA A 247 -11.20 21.72 34.11
N ALA A 248 -10.72 21.45 32.89
CA ALA A 248 -9.37 21.75 32.42
C ALA A 248 -9.37 22.74 31.24
#